data_AF-A0A5K0W2C2-F1
#
_entry.id   AF-A0A5K0W2C2-F1
#
_cell.length_a   1.000
_cell.length_b   1.000
_cell.length_c   1.000
_cell.angle_alpha   90.00
_cell.angle_beta   90.00
_cell.angle_gamma   90.00
#
_symmetry.space_group_name_H-M   'P 1'
#
loop_
_entity.id
_entity.type
_entity.pdbx_description
1 polymer ?
#
loop_
_entity_poly.entity_id
_entity_poly.type
_entity_poly.pdbx_seq_one_letter_code
_entity_poly.pdbx_strand_id
1 'polypeptide(L)' 'MAGIAKRVNHTLLLLGVLVFLGEASAREFQVGGSQGWTVPKDTTTNPYNQWAEKNRFQIGDSL' A
#
# COMPACT_ATOMS: atom_id res chain seq x y z
N MET A 1 1.23 7.57 43.86
CA MET A 1 0.84 8.22 42.59
C MET A 1 1.91 8.12 41.49
N ALA A 2 3.20 8.35 41.77
CA ALA A 2 4.27 8.30 40.75
C ALA A 2 4.44 6.95 40.00
N GLY A 3 4.20 5.82 40.66
CA GLY A 3 4.31 4.49 40.03
C GLY A 3 3.23 4.18 38.98
N ILE A 4 2.04 4.76 39.14
CA ILE A 4 0.92 4.58 38.19
C ILE A 4 1.20 5.39 36.92
N ALA A 5 1.64 6.64 37.08
CA ALA A 5 2.01 7.51 35.96
C ALA A 5 3.12 6.90 35.09
N LYS A 6 4.16 6.27 35.70
CA LYS A 6 5.20 5.56 34.94
C LYS A 6 4.65 4.40 34.11
N ARG A 7 3.75 3.59 34.68
CA ARG A 7 3.13 2.46 33.99
C ARG A 7 2.29 2.92 32.80
N VAL A 8 1.47 3.96 32.99
CA VAL A 8 0.67 4.56 31.92
C VAL A 8 1.57 5.08 30.79
N ASN A 9 2.66 5.77 31.12
CA ASN A 9 3.58 6.28 30.11
C ASN A 9 4.27 5.15 29.30
N HIS A 10 4.67 4.05 29.97
CA HIS A 10 5.24 2.88 29.28
C HIS A 10 4.20 2.21 28.37
N THR A 11 2.96 2.08 28.84
CA THR A 11 1.87 1.50 28.03
C THR A 11 1.57 2.36 26.80
N LEU A 12 1.55 3.69 26.93
CA LEU A 12 1.36 4.62 25.81
C LEU A 12 2.51 4.53 24.79
N LEU A 13 3.75 4.44 25.27
CA LEU A 13 4.93 4.33 24.42
C LEU A 13 4.94 2.99 23.65
N LEU A 14 4.58 1.90 24.31
CA LEU A 14 4.43 0.59 23.68
C LEU A 14 3.32 0.58 22.63
N LEU A 15 2.15 1.16 22.93
CA LEU A 15 1.05 1.33 21.97
C LEU A 15 1.48 2.17 20.76
N GLY A 16 2.22 3.26 20.99
CA GLY A 16 2.77 4.07 19.92
C GLY A 16 3.68 3.27 18.99
N VAL A 17 4.60 2.46 19.53
CA VAL A 17 5.50 1.61 18.74
C VAL A 17 4.73 0.58 17.91
N LEU A 18 3.70 -0.06 18.47
CA LEU A 18 2.88 -1.05 17.76
C LEU A 18 2.14 -0.47 16.56
N VAL A 19 1.75 0.82 16.60
CA VAL A 19 1.12 1.52 15.45
C VAL A 19 2.10 1.73 14.28
N PHE A 20 3.41 1.81 14.57
CA PHE A 20 4.45 1.98 13.54
C PHE A 20 4.97 0.66 12.97
N LEU A 21 4.51 -0.49 13.47
CA LEU A 21 4.72 -1.78 12.82
C LEU A 21 3.80 -1.86 11.61
N GLY A 22 4.13 -1.12 10.55
CA GLY A 22 3.44 -1.19 9.27
C GLY A 22 3.66 -2.53 8.60
N GLU A 23 2.66 -2.99 7.84
CA GLU A 23 2.83 -4.18 7.00
C GLU A 23 3.72 -3.87 5.79
N ALA A 24 4.86 -4.55 5.70
CA ALA A 24 5.64 -4.63 4.48
C ALA A 24 5.08 -5.77 3.62
N SER A 25 4.18 -5.43 2.70
CA SER A 25 3.68 -6.38 1.69
C SER A 25 4.04 -5.89 0.30
N ALA A 26 4.47 -6.83 -0.54
CA ALA A 26 4.59 -6.63 -1.98
C ALA A 26 3.30 -7.07 -2.66
N ARG A 27 2.84 -6.28 -3.62
CA ARG A 27 1.64 -6.57 -4.40
C ARG A 27 2.02 -6.94 -5.83
N GLU A 28 1.38 -7.99 -6.33
CA GLU A 28 1.37 -8.32 -7.75
C GLU A 28 0.18 -7.64 -8.43
N PHE A 29 0.44 -6.95 -9.54
CA PHE A 29 -0.57 -6.20 -10.27
C PHE A 29 -0.76 -6.73 -11.69
N GLN A 30 -1.94 -7.30 -11.97
CA GLN A 30 -2.29 -7.64 -13.34
C GLN A 30 -2.39 -6.37 -14.21
N VAL A 31 -1.44 -6.20 -15.14
CA VAL A 31 -1.40 -5.07 -16.08
C VAL A 31 -2.67 -5.04 -16.93
N GLY A 32 -3.34 -3.88 -16.99
CA GLY A 32 -4.61 -3.72 -17.70
C GLY A 32 -5.84 -4.29 -16.98
N GLY A 33 -5.67 -4.82 -15.75
CA GLY A 33 -6.75 -5.41 -14.96
C GLY A 33 -7.38 -6.60 -15.67
N SER A 34 -8.71 -6.70 -15.65
CA SER A 34 -9.43 -7.81 -16.27
C SER A 34 -9.25 -7.91 -17.79
N GLN A 35 -8.82 -6.83 -18.46
CA GLN A 35 -8.53 -6.83 -19.90
C GLN A 35 -7.12 -7.36 -20.21
N GLY A 36 -6.24 -7.44 -19.21
CA GLY A 36 -4.86 -7.89 -19.37
C GLY A 36 -4.01 -6.99 -20.28
N TRP A 37 -2.86 -7.52 -20.70
CA TRP A 37 -1.95 -6.89 -21.65
C TRP A 37 -2.28 -7.30 -23.09
N THR A 38 -3.02 -6.44 -23.79
CA THR A 38 -3.49 -6.62 -25.17
C THR A 38 -3.30 -5.37 -26.02
N VAL A 39 -3.42 -5.48 -27.36
CA VAL A 39 -3.42 -4.30 -28.23
C VAL A 39 -4.73 -3.53 -28.02
N PRO A 40 -4.69 -2.24 -27.63
CA PRO A 40 -5.90 -1.44 -27.47
C PRO A 40 -6.71 -1.39 -28.77
N LYS A 41 -8.02 -1.66 -28.68
CA LYS A 41 -8.92 -1.59 -29.84
C LYS A 41 -9.11 -0.17 -30.35
N ASP A 42 -9.06 0.80 -29.44
CA ASP A 42 -9.15 2.22 -29.74
C ASP A 42 -7.81 2.88 -29.39
N THR A 43 -7.09 3.34 -30.43
CA THR A 43 -5.78 3.99 -30.30
C THR A 43 -5.87 5.39 -29.68
N THR A 44 -7.06 5.97 -29.61
CA THR A 44 -7.29 7.26 -28.94
C THR A 44 -7.42 7.10 -27.43
N THR A 45 -7.80 5.91 -26.96
CA THR A 45 -7.81 5.59 -25.54
C THR A 45 -6.41 5.19 -25.07
N ASN A 46 -6.06 5.62 -23.86
CA ASN A 46 -4.81 5.24 -23.21
C ASN A 46 -5.09 4.34 -21.98
N PRO A 47 -5.54 3.09 -22.21
CA PRO A 47 -6.04 2.22 -21.15
C PRO A 47 -4.96 1.87 -20.11
N TYR A 48 -3.71 1.77 -20.53
CA TYR A 48 -2.60 1.44 -19.63
C TYR A 48 -2.19 2.61 -18.74
N ASN A 49 -2.20 3.85 -19.27
CA ASN A 49 -1.96 5.00 -18.40
C ASN A 49 -3.11 5.17 -17.40
N GLN A 50 -4.37 5.02 -17.83
CA GLN A 50 -5.51 5.06 -16.92
C GLN A 50 -5.47 3.95 -15.86
N TRP A 51 -4.99 2.75 -16.21
CA TRP A 51 -4.75 1.69 -15.25
C TRP A 51 -3.62 2.09 -14.29
N ALA A 52 -2.50 2.62 -14.78
CA ALA A 52 -1.38 3.02 -13.94
C ALA A 52 -1.75 4.14 -12.96
N GLU A 53 -2.54 5.13 -13.38
CA GLU A 53 -3.05 6.23 -12.55
C GLU A 53 -3.90 5.75 -11.36
N LYS A 54 -4.62 4.62 -11.55
CA LYS A 54 -5.47 4.00 -10.52
C LYS A 54 -4.70 3.12 -9.53
N ASN A 55 -3.49 2.71 -9.87
CA ASN A 55 -2.67 1.86 -9.02
C ASN A 55 -1.65 2.71 -8.22
N ARG A 56 -1.15 2.14 -7.12
CA ARG A 56 -0.11 2.74 -6.28
C ARG A 56 1.02 1.73 -6.15
N PHE A 57 2.13 2.03 -6.82
CA PHE A 57 3.29 1.16 -6.83
C PHE A 57 4.24 1.52 -5.69
N GLN A 58 4.74 0.50 -5.01
CA GLN A 58 5.71 0.58 -3.94
C GLN A 58 6.95 -0.26 -4.30
N ILE A 59 8.06 -0.01 -3.60
CA ILE A 59 9.28 -0.81 -3.78
C ILE A 59 8.97 -2.24 -3.34
N GLY A 60 9.25 -3.20 -4.22
CA GLY A 60 9.00 -4.63 -3.99
C GLY A 60 7.80 -5.19 -4.74
N ASP A 61 6.93 -4.34 -5.29
CA ASP A 61 5.79 -4.76 -6.11
C ASP A 61 6.23 -5.39 -7.45
N SER A 62 5.35 -6.20 -8.02
CA SER A 62 5.50 -6.82 -9.33
C SER A 62 4.28 -6.56 -10.24
N LEU A 63 4.47 -6.74 -11.54
CA LEU A 63 3.47 -6.55 -12.59
C LEU A 63 3.21 -7.87 -13.33
#